data_AF-A0A0P8WF02-F1
#
_entry.id   AF-A0A0P8WF02-F1
#
_cell.length_a   1.000
_cell.length_b   1.000
_cell.length_c   1.000
_cell.angle_alpha   90.00
_cell.angle_beta   90.00
_cell.angle_gamma   90.00
#
_symmetry.space_group_name_H-M   'P 1'
#
loop_
_entity.id
_entity.type
_entity.pdbx_description
1 polymer ?
#
loop_
_entity_poly.entity_id
_entity_poly.type
_entity_poly.pdbx_seq_one_letter_code
_entity_poly.pdbx_strand_id
1 'polypeptide(L)' 'MNRYYEEEFKNKIVRLHLEEGRTLKSLSEEYGVSKSGISIWIKAYREECSTNHELK' A
#
# COMPACT_ATOMS: atom_id res chain seq x y z
N MET A 1 -11.15 -14.64 10.64
CA MET A 1 -10.67 -14.86 9.25
C MET A 1 -9.52 -13.91 8.99
N ASN A 2 -8.33 -14.41 8.66
CA ASN A 2 -7.21 -13.56 8.24
C ASN A 2 -7.30 -13.41 6.72
N ARG A 3 -7.74 -12.24 6.24
CA ARG A 3 -7.73 -11.93 4.80
C ARG A 3 -6.27 -11.69 4.42
N TYR A 4 -5.58 -12.73 3.97
CA TYR A 4 -4.26 -12.58 3.38
C TYR A 4 -4.44 -11.94 2.00
N TYR A 5 -4.08 -10.67 1.89
CA TYR A 5 -3.90 -10.04 0.59
C TYR A 5 -2.53 -10.42 0.07
N GLU A 6 -2.47 -10.87 -1.19
CA GLU A 6 -1.21 -11.16 -1.86
C GLU A 6 -0.34 -9.89 -1.91
N GLU A 7 0.98 -10.06 -1.82
CA GLU A 7 1.90 -8.93 -1.88
C GLU A 7 1.78 -8.15 -3.18
N GLU A 8 1.56 -8.85 -4.31
CA GLU A 8 1.28 -8.19 -5.59
C GLU A 8 0.06 -7.27 -5.52
N PHE A 9 -1.00 -7.71 -4.83
CA PHE A 9 -2.20 -6.91 -4.65
C PHE A 9 -1.93 -5.68 -3.77
N LYS A 10 -1.21 -5.85 -2.65
CA LYS A 10 -0.83 -4.72 -1.77
C LYS A 10 0.02 -3.72 -2.54
N ASN A 11 1.04 -4.19 -3.27
CA ASN A 11 1.93 -3.37 -4.08
C ASN A 11 1.16 -2.63 -5.17
N LYS A 12 0.20 -3.27 -5.84
CA LYS A 12 -0.68 -2.59 -6.81
C LYS A 12 -1.40 -1.41 -6.17
N ILE A 13 -2.02 -1.59 -5.00
CA ILE A 13 -2.76 -0.50 -4.33
C ILE A 13 -1.82 0.64 -3.91
N VAL A 14 -0.65 0.32 -3.36
CA VAL A 14 0.36 1.32 -2.97
C VAL A 14 0.85 2.10 -4.19
N ARG A 15 1.14 1.42 -5.29
CA ARG A 15 1.54 2.04 -6.56
C ARG A 15 0.46 2.94 -7.15
N LEU A 16 -0.80 2.52 -7.15
CA LEU A 16 -1.92 3.39 -7.57
C LEU A 16 -2.03 4.66 -6.73
N HIS A 17 -1.74 4.60 -5.44
CA HIS A 17 -1.71 5.79 -4.59
C HIS A 17 -0.51 6.70 -4.88
N LEU A 18 0.70 6.12 -5.03
CA LEU A 18 1.95 6.88 -5.20
C LEU A 18 2.16 7.39 -6.64
N GLU A 19 1.84 6.59 -7.65
CA GLU A 19 2.04 6.90 -9.08
C GLU A 19 0.83 7.65 -9.67
N GLU A 20 -0.39 7.15 -9.47
CA GLU A 20 -1.60 7.79 -10.01
C GLU A 20 -2.22 8.85 -9.08
N GLY A 21 -1.72 9.00 -7.85
CA GLY A 21 -2.27 9.96 -6.89
C GLY A 21 -3.68 9.61 -6.41
N ARG A 22 -4.12 8.35 -6.57
CA ARG A 22 -5.48 7.90 -6.19
C ARG A 22 -5.67 8.06 -4.68
N THR A 23 -6.85 8.51 -4.25
CA THR A 23 -7.12 8.67 -2.82
C THR A 23 -7.40 7.32 -2.14
N LEU A 24 -7.06 7.22 -0.84
CA LEU A 24 -7.37 6.04 -0.02
C LEU A 24 -8.87 5.69 -0.04
N LYS A 25 -9.73 6.70 -0.15
CA LYS A 25 -11.19 6.51 -0.24
C LYS A 25 -11.57 5.80 -1.54
N SER A 26 -11.08 6.28 -2.69
CA SER A 26 -11.34 5.67 -3.99
C SER A 26 -10.86 4.22 -4.04
N LEU A 27 -9.65 3.95 -3.54
CA LEU A 27 -9.09 2.60 -3.51
C LEU A 27 -9.86 1.68 -2.55
N SER A 28 -10.32 2.21 -1.43
CA SER A 28 -11.12 1.48 -0.45
C SER A 28 -12.49 1.06 -1.03
N GLU A 29 -13.15 1.97 -1.76
CA GLU A 29 -14.45 1.72 -2.38
C GLU A 29 -14.33 0.78 -3.60
N GLU A 30 -13.31 0.97 -4.45
CA GLU A 30 -13.10 0.19 -5.67
C GLU A 30 -12.67 -1.26 -5.39
N TYR A 31 -11.76 -1.45 -4.42
CA TYR A 31 -11.16 -2.76 -4.13
C TYR A 31 -11.73 -3.43 -2.87
N GLY A 32 -12.67 -2.77 -2.17
CA GLY A 32 -13.26 -3.29 -0.93
C GLY A 32 -12.25 -3.43 0.21
N VAL A 33 -11.19 -2.61 0.21
CA VAL A 33 -10.12 -2.66 1.21
C VAL A 33 -10.35 -1.60 2.28
N SER A 34 -9.98 -1.86 3.52
CA SER A 34 -10.04 -0.83 4.57
C SER A 34 -8.97 0.24 4.39
N LYS A 35 -9.33 1.53 4.51
CA LYS A 35 -8.38 2.66 4.42
C LYS A 35 -7.16 2.50 5.33
N SER A 36 -7.37 1.97 6.54
CA SER A 36 -6.31 1.70 7.51
C SER A 36 -5.32 0.65 6.99
N GLY A 37 -5.81 -0.41 6.32
CA GLY A 37 -4.97 -1.43 5.71
C GLY A 37 -4.10 -0.84 4.59
N ILE A 38 -4.70 0.01 3.74
CA ILE A 38 -3.96 0.71 2.68
C ILE A 38 -2.87 1.60 3.28
N SER A 39 -3.18 2.36 4.34
CA SER A 39 -2.18 3.19 5.03
C SER A 39 -1.02 2.37 5.60
N ILE A 40 -1.29 1.18 6.13
CA ILE A 40 -0.24 0.27 6.64
C ILE A 40 0.65 -0.20 5.49
N TRP A 41 0.09 -0.56 4.34
CA TRP A 41 0.87 -1.01 3.19
C TRP A 41 1.74 0.10 2.61
N ILE A 42 1.22 1.33 2.52
CA ILE A 42 2.00 2.49 2.08
C ILE A 42 3.16 2.77 3.05
N LYS A 43 2.91 2.65 4.37
CA LYS A 43 3.94 2.83 5.39
C LYS A 43 5.02 1.75 5.27
N ALA A 44 4.62 0.48 5.16
CA ALA A 44 5.53 -0.65 4.98
C ALA A 44 6.38 -0.50 3.71
N TYR A 45 5.78 -0.09 2.59
CA TYR A 45 6.49 0.17 1.34
C TYR A 45 7.50 1.33 1.48
N ARG A 46 7.13 2.40 2.18
CA ARG A 46 8.05 3.52 2.45
C ARG A 46 9.17 3.13 3.39
N GLU A 47 8.89 2.33 4.41
CA GLU A 47 9.89 1.80 5.33
C GLU A 47 10.87 0.93 4.54
N GLU A 48 10.40 -0.06 3.78
CA GLU A 48 11.24 -0.92 2.92
C GLU A 48 12.11 -0.11 1.94
N CYS A 49 11.56 0.94 1.33
CA CYS A 49 12.30 1.83 0.44
C CYS A 49 13.31 2.71 1.20
N SER A 50 13.03 3.10 2.45
CA SER A 50 13.92 3.91 3.29
C SER A 50 15.06 3.10 3.88
N THR A 51 14.83 1.85 4.30
CA THR A 51 15.89 0.96 4.81
C THR A 51 16.92 0.59 3.73
N ASN A 52 16.59 0.78 2.45
CA ASN A 52 17.54 0.57 1.36
C ASN A 52 18.50 1.77 1.13
N HIS A 53 18.37 2.87 1.90
CA HIS A 53 19.25 4.04 1.81
C HIS A 53 20.40 4.03 2.84
N GLU A 54 20.40 3.11 3.80
CA GLU A 54 21.42 3.03 4.87
C GLU A 54 22.52 1.98 4.63
N LEU A 55 22.63 1.46 3.40
CA LEU A 55 23.88 0.84 2.92
C LEU A 55 24.82 1.93 2.36
N LYS A 56 25.39 2.75 3.24
CA LYS A 56 26.61 3.51 2.93
C LYS A 56 27.55 3.62 4.12
#